data_AF-A0A0A2IWK5-F1
#
_entry.id   AF-A0A0A2IWK5-F1
#
_cell.length_a   1.000
_cell.length_b   1.000
_cell.length_c   1.000
_cell.angle_alpha   90.00
_cell.angle_beta   90.00
_cell.angle_gamma   90.00
#
_symmetry.space_group_name_H-M   'P 1'
#
loop_
_entity.id
_entity.type
_entity.pdbx_description
1 polymer ?
#
loop_
_entity_poly.entity_id
_entity_poly.type
_entity_poly.pdbx_seq_one_letter_code
_entity_poly.pdbx_strand_id
1 'polypeptide(L)'
;MVVRALRFGKKISSKESHQKQDPGPCSKLAKALTELETHGGLLPIYVRQQNAAILITHRDNVVKIESFELSSRNESIITTVGRLQRIFLCLTLTMDLTTFNNKGFRDMIAQTIAQMSSQFVKKFYQKYDEDRDTTRPKMVTDFMMAVLRPRCSEVNTLQIQKNTREEVLQLNTRFPWRRSAMWLMVRVVLQLTFCRLSVL
;
A
#
# COMPACT_ATOMS: atom_id res chain seq x y z
N MET A 1 51.79 39.02 38.32
CA MET A 1 51.09 39.39 39.58
C MET A 1 49.61 39.29 39.32
N VAL A 2 48.91 38.52 40.16
CA VAL A 2 47.55 37.96 39.99
C VAL A 2 46.47 39.03 40.16
N VAL A 3 45.41 39.06 39.31
CA VAL A 3 44.04 39.35 39.77
C VAL A 3 42.98 38.61 38.94
N ARG A 4 42.07 37.96 39.67
CA ARG A 4 40.88 37.16 39.34
C ARG A 4 39.94 37.72 38.26
N ALA A 5 39.35 36.82 37.46
CA ALA A 5 38.01 37.00 36.90
C ALA A 5 37.10 35.83 37.33
N LEU A 6 35.89 36.20 37.75
CA LEU A 6 34.91 35.39 38.47
C LEU A 6 34.25 34.32 37.60
N ARG A 7 34.07 33.12 38.16
CA ARG A 7 33.17 32.09 37.63
C ARG A 7 31.72 32.51 37.86
N PHE A 8 30.92 32.55 36.79
CA PHE A 8 29.47 32.44 36.88
C PHE A 8 29.02 31.24 36.05
N GLY A 9 28.71 30.15 36.76
CA GLY A 9 28.04 28.99 36.18
C GLY A 9 26.57 29.31 35.93
N LYS A 10 26.10 29.07 34.71
CA LYS A 10 24.68 29.00 34.38
C LYS A 10 24.41 27.59 33.84
N LYS A 11 23.96 26.68 34.72
CA LYS A 11 23.40 25.39 34.31
C LYS A 11 22.12 25.66 33.54
N ILE A 12 22.14 25.46 32.23
CA ILE A 12 20.92 25.40 31.42
C ILE A 12 20.34 24.00 31.61
N SER A 13 19.34 23.89 32.48
CA SER A 13 18.50 22.70 32.58
C SER A 13 17.64 22.65 31.32
N SER A 14 18.02 21.78 30.39
CA SER A 14 17.16 21.39 29.28
C SER A 14 16.01 20.57 29.87
N LYS A 15 14.81 21.14 29.90
CA LYS A 15 13.59 20.39 30.13
C LYS A 15 13.36 19.49 28.92
N GLU A 16 13.51 18.19 29.08
CA GLU A 16 13.00 17.21 28.13
C GLU A 16 11.48 17.34 28.07
N SER A 17 11.00 17.99 27.01
CA SER A 17 9.61 17.86 26.60
C SER A 17 9.43 16.45 26.05
N HIS A 18 8.73 15.59 26.77
CA HIS A 18 8.21 14.33 26.24
C HIS A 18 7.23 14.63 25.09
N GLN A 19 7.77 14.82 23.89
CA GLN A 19 7.00 14.69 22.66
C GLN A 19 6.65 13.21 22.53
N LYS A 20 5.37 12.90 22.70
CA LYS A 20 4.79 11.60 22.44
C LYS A 20 5.00 11.32 20.95
N GLN A 21 6.07 10.62 20.62
CA GLN A 21 6.46 10.34 19.25
C GLN A 21 5.41 9.42 18.64
N ASP A 22 4.73 9.91 17.61
CA ASP A 22 3.72 9.12 16.92
C ASP A 22 4.35 7.79 16.45
N PRO A 23 3.68 6.65 16.68
CA PRO A 23 4.19 5.36 16.24
C PRO A 23 4.47 5.42 14.73
N GLY A 24 5.72 5.14 14.33
CA GLY A 24 6.15 5.17 12.93
C GLY A 24 5.29 4.27 12.03
N PRO A 25 5.25 4.47 10.70
CA PRO A 25 4.32 3.78 9.79
C PRO A 25 4.30 2.25 9.94
N CYS A 26 5.46 1.63 10.15
CA CYS A 26 5.59 0.19 10.39
C CYS A 26 4.87 -0.28 11.65
N SER A 27 4.91 0.52 12.72
CA SER A 27 4.28 0.16 14.00
C SER A 27 2.76 0.33 13.99
N LYS A 28 2.21 1.25 13.17
CA LYS A 28 0.76 1.34 12.93
C LYS A 28 0.25 0.13 12.14
N LEU A 29 0.98 -0.28 11.10
CA LEU A 29 0.61 -1.43 10.29
C LEU A 29 0.71 -2.75 11.07
N ALA A 30 1.76 -2.94 11.88
CA ALA A 30 1.90 -4.12 12.72
C ALA A 30 0.75 -4.28 13.72
N LYS A 31 0.29 -3.17 14.32
CA LYS A 31 -0.90 -3.14 15.17
C LYS A 31 -2.15 -3.55 14.40
N ALA A 32 -2.39 -2.95 13.23
CA ALA A 32 -3.54 -3.29 12.40
C ALA A 32 -3.55 -4.78 11.97
N LEU A 33 -2.40 -5.39 11.71
CA LEU A 33 -2.31 -6.82 11.40
C LEU A 33 -2.61 -7.71 12.62
N THR A 34 -2.28 -7.25 13.83
CA THR A 34 -2.59 -7.96 15.08
C THR A 34 -4.08 -7.84 15.43
N GLU A 35 -4.67 -6.67 15.20
CA GLU A 35 -6.13 -6.48 15.31
C GLU A 35 -6.88 -7.36 14.30
N LEU A 36 -6.36 -7.46 13.06
CA LEU A 36 -6.93 -8.32 12.03
C LEU A 36 -6.85 -9.81 12.41
N GLU A 37 -5.74 -10.28 12.98
CA GLU A 37 -5.66 -11.62 13.58
C GLU A 37 -6.77 -11.83 14.60
N THR A 38 -6.91 -10.89 15.54
CA THR A 38 -7.71 -11.11 16.76
C THR A 38 -9.20 -11.04 16.48
N HIS A 39 -9.63 -10.08 15.67
CA HIS A 39 -11.04 -9.76 15.46
C HIS A 39 -11.56 -10.19 14.08
N GLY A 40 -10.67 -10.59 13.18
CA GLY A 40 -11.04 -10.82 11.79
C GLY A 40 -11.43 -9.54 11.06
N GLY A 41 -12.01 -9.70 9.88
CA GLY A 41 -12.49 -8.59 9.06
C GLY A 41 -11.60 -8.28 7.88
N LEU A 42 -11.51 -7.00 7.52
CA LEU A 42 -10.94 -6.55 6.26
C LEU A 42 -10.02 -5.34 6.47
N LEU A 43 -8.79 -5.46 5.99
CA LEU A 43 -7.74 -4.45 6.10
C LEU A 43 -7.26 -4.04 4.70
N PRO A 44 -7.79 -2.91 4.17
CA PRO A 44 -7.36 -2.36 2.90
C PRO A 44 -6.15 -1.44 3.12
N ILE A 45 -5.06 -1.68 2.39
CA ILE A 45 -3.79 -0.95 2.53
C ILE A 45 -3.44 -0.28 1.20
N TYR A 46 -3.20 1.03 1.23
CA TYR A 46 -2.75 1.79 0.08
C TYR A 46 -1.23 1.89 0.05
N VAL A 47 -0.58 1.20 -0.89
CA VAL A 47 0.87 1.27 -1.11
C VAL A 47 1.16 2.37 -2.12
N ARG A 48 1.13 3.62 -1.64
CA ARG A 48 1.14 4.83 -2.48
C ARG A 48 2.27 4.86 -3.51
N GLN A 49 3.50 4.57 -3.09
CA GLN A 49 4.67 4.67 -3.97
C GLN A 49 4.73 3.58 -5.04
N GLN A 50 3.99 2.48 -4.85
CA GLN A 50 3.90 1.39 -5.80
C GLN A 50 2.61 1.42 -6.63
N ASN A 51 1.78 2.46 -6.51
CA ASN A 51 0.51 2.56 -7.25
C ASN A 51 -0.40 1.32 -7.10
N ALA A 52 -0.36 0.69 -5.92
CA ALA A 52 -1.05 -0.57 -5.67
C ALA A 52 -1.82 -0.52 -4.36
N ALA A 53 -2.86 -1.34 -4.29
CA ALA A 53 -3.56 -1.65 -3.07
C ALA A 53 -3.33 -3.12 -2.71
N ILE A 54 -3.26 -3.39 -1.41
CA ILE A 54 -3.30 -4.73 -0.83
C ILE A 54 -4.58 -4.82 -0.01
N LEU A 55 -5.32 -5.90 -0.16
CA LEU A 55 -6.50 -6.20 0.63
C LEU A 55 -6.25 -7.48 1.40
N ILE A 56 -6.21 -7.37 2.73
CA ILE A 56 -6.10 -8.55 3.60
C ILE A 56 -7.47 -8.78 4.24
N THR A 57 -8.01 -9.97 4.06
CA THR A 57 -9.29 -10.37 4.65
C THR A 57 -9.05 -11.57 5.53
N HIS A 58 -9.42 -11.48 6.81
CA HIS A 58 -9.42 -12.61 7.71
C HIS A 58 -10.87 -13.02 7.97
N ARG A 59 -11.20 -14.27 7.62
CA ARG A 59 -12.50 -14.88 7.86
C ARG A 59 -12.32 -16.35 8.25
N ASP A 60 -12.96 -16.75 9.34
CA ASP A 60 -12.86 -18.09 9.92
C ASP A 60 -11.39 -18.46 10.16
N ASN A 61 -10.90 -19.58 9.64
CA ASN A 61 -9.50 -19.99 9.77
C ASN A 61 -8.62 -19.63 8.57
N VAL A 62 -9.10 -18.74 7.68
CA VAL A 62 -8.42 -18.41 6.42
C VAL A 62 -8.14 -16.91 6.33
N VAL A 63 -6.90 -16.59 5.95
CA VAL A 63 -6.48 -15.24 5.61
C VAL A 63 -6.28 -15.16 4.09
N LYS A 64 -6.98 -14.22 3.45
CA LYS A 64 -6.87 -13.92 2.03
C LYS A 64 -6.08 -12.63 1.84
N ILE A 65 -5.08 -12.66 0.97
CA ILE A 65 -4.27 -11.50 0.59
C ILE A 65 -4.45 -11.30 -0.91
N GLU A 66 -4.92 -10.12 -1.27
CA GLU A 66 -5.21 -9.75 -2.65
C GLU A 66 -4.49 -8.47 -3.00
N SER A 67 -4.10 -8.29 -4.26
CA SER A 67 -3.55 -7.02 -4.72
C SER A 67 -4.10 -6.60 -6.06
N PHE A 68 -4.11 -5.28 -6.27
CA PHE A 68 -4.55 -4.67 -7.53
C PHE A 68 -3.91 -3.30 -7.74
N GLU A 69 -3.77 -2.94 -9.02
CA GLU A 69 -3.26 -1.64 -9.44
C GLU A 69 -4.32 -0.55 -9.31
N LEU A 70 -3.93 0.65 -8.86
CA LEU A 70 -4.88 1.75 -8.65
C LEU A 70 -4.97 2.71 -9.83
N SER A 71 -3.87 3.20 -10.37
CA SER A 71 -3.89 4.15 -11.50
C SER A 71 -3.38 3.45 -12.75
N SER A 72 -3.99 3.70 -13.91
CA SER A 72 -3.52 3.09 -15.15
C SER A 72 -2.36 3.87 -15.76
N ARG A 73 -1.58 3.20 -16.61
CA ARG A 73 -0.48 3.84 -17.34
C ARG A 73 -1.02 4.72 -18.46
N ASN A 74 -0.25 5.75 -18.81
CA ASN A 74 -0.62 6.70 -19.86
C ASN A 74 -0.92 5.96 -21.18
N GLU A 75 -0.13 4.96 -21.54
CA GLU A 75 -0.30 4.12 -22.72
C GLU A 75 -1.71 3.50 -22.81
N SER A 76 -2.19 2.89 -21.72
CA SER A 76 -3.52 2.26 -21.69
C SER A 76 -4.64 3.29 -21.80
N ILE A 77 -4.39 4.52 -21.33
CA ILE A 77 -5.37 5.61 -21.39
C ILE A 77 -5.44 6.18 -22.82
N ILE A 78 -4.30 6.49 -23.44
CA ILE A 78 -4.23 7.12 -24.78
C ILE A 78 -4.70 6.17 -25.89
N THR A 79 -4.50 4.86 -25.73
CA THR A 79 -4.89 3.85 -26.73
C THR A 79 -6.37 3.48 -26.64
N THR A 80 -7.02 3.77 -25.51
CA THR A 80 -8.43 3.41 -25.33
C THR A 80 -9.34 4.45 -25.97
N VAL A 81 -10.19 3.98 -26.89
CA VAL A 81 -11.32 4.76 -27.39
C VAL A 81 -12.48 4.66 -26.41
N GLY A 82 -12.87 5.77 -25.79
CA GLY A 82 -13.97 5.83 -24.83
C GLY A 82 -13.54 5.62 -23.38
N ARG A 83 -14.24 4.74 -22.63
CA ARG A 83 -13.95 4.51 -21.21
C ARG A 83 -13.03 3.30 -21.02
N LEU A 84 -11.92 3.51 -20.32
CA LEU A 84 -11.02 2.42 -19.93
C LEU A 84 -11.72 1.46 -18.96
N GLN A 85 -11.89 0.22 -19.40
CA GLN A 85 -12.42 -0.85 -18.58
C GLN A 85 -11.25 -1.58 -17.91
N ARG A 86 -11.33 -1.75 -16.60
CA ARG A 86 -10.28 -2.41 -15.81
C ARG A 86 -10.89 -3.49 -14.96
N ILE A 87 -10.19 -4.62 -14.88
CA ILE A 87 -10.50 -5.73 -13.99
C ILE A 87 -9.66 -5.54 -12.73
N PHE A 88 -10.31 -5.59 -11.59
CA PHE A 88 -9.69 -5.45 -10.27
C PHE A 88 -9.68 -6.79 -9.56
N LEU A 89 -8.60 -7.00 -8.80
CA LEU A 89 -8.08 -8.28 -8.29
C LEU A 89 -7.36 -9.06 -9.38
N CYS A 90 -6.03 -9.05 -9.31
CA CYS A 90 -5.16 -9.72 -10.29
C CYS A 90 -4.66 -11.07 -9.74
N LEU A 91 -4.27 -11.10 -8.47
CA LEU A 91 -3.77 -12.29 -7.80
C LEU A 91 -4.30 -12.34 -6.37
N THR A 92 -4.78 -13.52 -6.00
CA THR A 92 -5.32 -13.81 -4.68
C THR A 92 -4.61 -15.01 -4.09
N LEU A 93 -3.99 -14.77 -2.94
CA LEU A 93 -3.32 -15.77 -2.14
C LEU A 93 -4.14 -16.04 -0.88
N THR A 94 -4.24 -17.30 -0.49
CA THR A 94 -4.90 -17.72 0.75
C THR A 94 -3.92 -18.48 1.62
N MET A 95 -3.98 -18.27 2.93
CA MET A 95 -3.17 -19.00 3.90
C MET A 95 -4.00 -19.32 5.14
N ASP A 96 -3.56 -20.33 5.89
CA ASP A 96 -4.16 -20.67 7.17
C ASP A 96 -3.87 -19.59 8.21
N LEU A 97 -4.83 -19.37 9.11
CA LEU A 97 -4.69 -18.44 10.22
C LEU A 97 -3.47 -18.78 11.10
N THR A 98 -3.16 -20.06 11.29
CA THR A 98 -1.97 -20.51 12.05
C THR A 98 -0.66 -20.00 11.45
N THR A 99 -0.55 -19.99 10.12
CA THR A 99 0.61 -19.46 9.40
C THR A 99 0.67 -17.94 9.51
N PHE A 100 -0.48 -17.27 9.39
CA PHE A 100 -0.59 -15.83 9.61
C PHE A 100 -0.31 -15.43 11.06
N ASN A 101 -0.56 -16.31 12.02
CA ASN A 101 -0.36 -16.04 13.45
C ASN A 101 1.11 -16.03 13.88
N ASN A 102 2.02 -16.46 13.01
CA ASN A 102 3.44 -16.33 13.27
C ASN A 102 3.85 -14.85 13.35
N LYS A 103 4.20 -14.38 14.55
CA LYS A 103 4.61 -12.99 14.79
C LYS A 103 5.73 -12.52 13.86
N GLY A 104 6.76 -13.33 13.66
CA GLY A 104 7.89 -12.98 12.78
C GLY A 104 7.45 -12.81 11.32
N PHE A 105 6.52 -13.63 10.87
CA PHE A 105 5.92 -13.51 9.54
C PHE A 105 5.09 -12.23 9.39
N ARG A 106 4.24 -11.89 10.37
CA ARG A 106 3.48 -10.63 10.36
C ARG A 106 4.36 -9.39 10.41
N ASP A 107 5.40 -9.43 11.24
CA ASP A 107 6.36 -8.33 11.35
C ASP A 107 7.09 -8.13 10.01
N MET A 108 7.46 -9.23 9.34
CA MET A 108 8.06 -9.18 7.99
C MET A 108 7.08 -8.58 6.97
N ILE A 109 5.81 -9.02 6.94
CA ILE A 109 4.77 -8.42 6.08
C ILE A 109 4.64 -6.90 6.35
N ALA A 110 4.54 -6.51 7.61
CA ALA A 110 4.40 -5.11 8.00
C ALA A 110 5.61 -4.28 7.54
N GLN A 111 6.83 -4.79 7.76
CA GLN A 111 8.06 -4.11 7.38
C GLN A 111 8.17 -3.99 5.85
N THR A 112 7.92 -5.06 5.10
CA THR A 112 7.97 -5.05 3.64
C THR A 112 6.98 -4.05 3.06
N ILE A 113 5.73 -4.04 3.53
CA ILE A 113 4.70 -3.08 3.07
C ILE A 113 5.07 -1.65 3.45
N ALA A 114 5.56 -1.42 4.67
CA ALA A 114 5.97 -0.09 5.12
C ALA A 114 7.16 0.46 4.32
N GLN A 115 8.12 -0.41 3.99
CA GLN A 115 9.24 -0.08 3.12
C GLN A 115 8.75 0.27 1.71
N MET A 116 7.93 -0.58 1.09
CA MET A 116 7.37 -0.31 -0.25
C MET A 116 6.50 0.94 -0.30
N SER A 117 5.83 1.28 0.80
CA SER A 117 5.01 2.49 0.93
C SER A 117 5.82 3.77 1.10
N SER A 118 7.08 3.66 1.56
CA SER A 118 7.96 4.81 1.81
C SER A 118 8.99 5.00 0.69
N GLN A 119 9.48 3.90 0.12
CA GLN A 119 10.53 3.91 -0.88
C GLN A 119 9.96 4.19 -2.27
N PHE A 120 10.54 5.20 -2.92
CA PHE A 120 10.39 5.40 -4.34
C PHE A 120 11.46 4.57 -5.04
N VAL A 121 11.05 3.56 -5.81
CA VAL A 121 12.01 2.82 -6.65
C VAL A 121 12.36 3.74 -7.82
N LYS A 122 13.55 4.35 -7.80
CA LYS A 122 14.06 5.09 -8.95
C LYS A 122 14.15 4.10 -10.12
N LYS A 123 13.41 4.38 -11.19
CA LYS A 123 13.43 3.60 -12.42
C LYS A 123 14.87 3.60 -12.96
N PHE A 124 15.55 2.46 -12.92
CA PHE A 124 16.94 2.35 -13.42
C PHE A 124 17.01 2.14 -14.94
N TYR A 125 15.87 2.18 -15.64
CA TYR A 125 15.81 1.91 -17.07
C TYR A 125 14.91 2.92 -17.80
N GLN A 126 15.41 3.34 -18.95
CA GLN A 126 14.76 4.03 -20.07
C GLN A 126 14.76 5.57 -20.10
N LYS A 127 15.56 6.10 -21.04
CA LYS A 127 15.47 7.43 -21.70
C LYS A 127 14.09 7.82 -22.27
N TYR A 128 13.07 6.95 -22.17
CA TYR A 128 11.78 7.06 -22.84
C TYR A 128 10.57 6.84 -21.92
N ASP A 129 10.77 6.56 -20.63
CA ASP A 129 9.63 6.51 -19.72
C ASP A 129 9.28 7.95 -19.39
N GLU A 130 8.12 8.44 -19.85
CA GLU A 130 7.68 9.78 -19.51
C GLU A 130 7.68 9.91 -17.98
N ASP A 131 8.35 10.94 -17.45
CA ASP A 131 8.34 11.26 -16.01
C ASP A 131 6.91 11.40 -15.42
N ARG A 132 5.90 11.48 -16.31
CA ARG A 132 4.47 11.65 -16.04
C ARG A 132 3.70 10.33 -15.86
N ASP A 133 4.32 9.19 -16.15
CA ASP A 133 3.64 7.89 -16.11
C ASP A 133 3.63 7.28 -14.70
N THR A 134 2.61 6.49 -14.39
CA THR A 134 2.44 5.87 -13.07
C THR A 134 3.50 4.80 -12.80
N THR A 135 3.87 4.64 -11.52
CA THR A 135 4.73 3.54 -11.09
C THR A 135 4.08 2.19 -11.42
N ARG A 136 4.86 1.26 -11.96
CA ARG A 136 4.39 -0.11 -12.20
C ARG A 136 4.20 -0.82 -10.86
N PRO A 137 3.09 -1.51 -10.62
CA PRO A 137 2.77 -2.12 -9.34
C PRO A 137 3.55 -3.40 -9.02
N LYS A 138 4.56 -3.76 -9.83
CA LYS A 138 5.30 -5.04 -9.78
C LYS A 138 5.91 -5.36 -8.43
N MET A 139 6.31 -4.35 -7.66
CA MET A 139 6.83 -4.59 -6.30
C MET A 139 5.77 -5.23 -5.40
N VAL A 140 4.49 -4.88 -5.58
CA VAL A 140 3.38 -5.46 -4.84
C VAL A 140 2.85 -6.70 -5.57
N THR A 141 2.50 -6.59 -6.85
CA THR A 141 1.82 -7.67 -7.57
C THR A 141 2.71 -8.88 -7.86
N ASP A 142 4.02 -8.67 -8.05
CA ASP A 142 4.95 -9.72 -8.45
C ASP A 142 5.86 -10.07 -7.26
N PHE A 143 6.62 -9.11 -6.74
CA PHE A 143 7.60 -9.37 -5.69
C PHE A 143 6.96 -9.78 -4.36
N MET A 144 6.06 -8.95 -3.80
CA MET A 144 5.44 -9.30 -2.52
C MET A 144 4.63 -10.58 -2.62
N MET A 145 3.88 -10.75 -3.70
CA MET A 145 3.13 -11.98 -3.91
C MET A 145 4.04 -13.21 -4.07
N ALA A 146 5.17 -13.09 -4.74
CA ALA A 146 6.16 -14.17 -4.82
C ALA A 146 6.78 -14.51 -3.46
N VAL A 147 7.02 -13.51 -2.60
CA VAL A 147 7.51 -13.72 -1.22
C VAL A 147 6.48 -14.48 -0.37
N LEU A 148 5.19 -14.22 -0.58
CA LEU A 148 4.09 -14.85 0.16
C LEU A 148 3.75 -16.25 -0.37
N ARG A 149 3.92 -16.49 -1.67
CA ARG A 149 3.52 -17.71 -2.39
C ARG A 149 3.96 -19.03 -1.71
N PRO A 150 5.19 -19.19 -1.15
CA PRO A 150 5.60 -20.44 -0.50
C PRO A 150 4.76 -20.83 0.73
N ARG A 151 4.04 -19.88 1.33
CA ARG A 151 3.18 -20.07 2.51
C ARG A 151 1.69 -19.94 2.19
N CYS A 152 1.34 -19.82 0.91
CA CYS A 152 -0.01 -19.59 0.45
C CYS A 152 -0.40 -20.60 -0.63
N SER A 153 -1.70 -20.75 -0.82
CA SER A 153 -2.30 -21.32 -2.03
C SER A 153 -2.86 -20.20 -2.90
N GLU A 154 -2.70 -20.32 -4.21
CA GLU A 154 -3.30 -19.40 -5.17
C GLU A 154 -4.74 -19.82 -5.44
N VAL A 155 -5.68 -18.88 -5.35
CA VAL A 155 -7.12 -19.16 -5.50
C VAL A 155 -7.73 -18.17 -6.47
N ASN A 156 -8.60 -18.66 -7.35
CA ASN A 156 -9.39 -17.78 -8.19
C ASN A 156 -10.51 -17.15 -7.36
N THR A 157 -10.53 -15.81 -7.26
CA THR A 157 -11.58 -15.08 -6.53
C THR A 157 -12.39 -14.20 -7.45
N LEU A 158 -13.54 -13.74 -6.94
CA LEU A 158 -14.42 -12.83 -7.66
C LEU A 158 -13.66 -11.58 -8.09
N GLN A 159 -13.41 -11.44 -9.38
CA GLN A 159 -12.89 -10.22 -9.98
C GLN A 159 -14.03 -9.25 -10.27
N ILE A 160 -13.78 -7.95 -10.14
CA ILE A 160 -14.76 -6.93 -10.50
C ILE A 160 -14.26 -6.08 -11.65
N GLN A 161 -15.16 -5.72 -12.56
CA GLN A 161 -14.86 -4.81 -13.64
C GLN A 161 -15.37 -3.41 -13.31
N LYS A 162 -14.55 -2.39 -13.53
CA LYS A 162 -14.96 -0.98 -13.43
C LYS A 162 -14.51 -0.19 -14.65
N ASN A 163 -15.33 0.77 -15.05
CA ASN A 163 -14.93 1.81 -15.98
C ASN A 163 -14.23 2.93 -15.22
N THR A 164 -12.94 3.15 -15.49
CA THR A 164 -12.15 4.24 -14.92
C THR A 164 -12.09 5.42 -15.87
N ARG A 165 -12.20 6.63 -15.32
CA ARG A 165 -12.04 7.88 -16.07
C ARG A 165 -10.71 8.51 -15.67
N GLU A 166 -9.72 8.35 -16.53
CA GLU A 166 -8.43 9.05 -16.47
C GLU A 166 -8.23 9.79 -17.80
N GLU A 167 -7.68 11.00 -17.75
CA GLU A 167 -7.48 11.84 -18.94
C GLU A 167 -6.01 12.26 -18.99
N VAL A 168 -5.32 11.92 -20.09
CA VAL A 168 -3.94 12.34 -20.34
C VAL A 168 -3.97 13.59 -21.21
N LEU A 169 -3.73 14.75 -20.60
CA LEU A 169 -3.57 16.01 -21.32
C LEU A 169 -2.12 16.15 -21.77
N GLN A 170 -1.89 16.13 -23.08
CA GLN A 170 -0.55 16.22 -23.67
C GLN A 170 -0.10 17.68 -23.91
N LEU A 171 -1.05 18.62 -24.14
CA LEU A 171 -0.75 20.03 -24.40
C LEU A 171 -0.61 20.85 -23.11
N ASN A 172 0.58 21.42 -22.89
CA ASN A 172 0.90 22.48 -21.91
C ASN A 172 0.61 22.23 -20.41
N THR A 173 0.22 21.02 -20.01
CA THR A 173 0.06 20.66 -18.59
C THR A 173 1.14 19.69 -18.13
N ARG A 174 1.79 19.98 -16.99
CA ARG A 174 2.87 19.14 -16.44
C ARG A 174 2.40 17.77 -15.92
N PHE A 175 1.14 17.66 -15.49
CA PHE A 175 0.57 16.44 -14.92
C PHE A 175 -0.76 16.07 -15.59
N PRO A 176 -0.99 14.78 -15.91
CA PRO A 176 -2.29 14.32 -16.42
C PRO A 176 -3.38 14.50 -15.34
N TRP A 177 -4.62 14.72 -15.77
CA TRP A 177 -5.73 14.86 -14.83
C TRP A 177 -6.20 13.46 -14.41
N ARG A 178 -5.87 13.08 -13.18
CA ARG A 178 -6.24 11.78 -12.60
C ARG A 178 -7.18 11.96 -11.42
N ARG A 179 -8.16 11.07 -11.32
CA ARG A 179 -8.99 10.95 -10.11
C ARG A 179 -8.15 10.30 -9.00
N SER A 180 -8.52 10.56 -7.74
CA SER A 180 -7.79 10.04 -6.59
C SER A 180 -7.71 8.51 -6.60
N ALA A 181 -6.49 7.96 -6.58
CA ALA A 181 -6.24 6.52 -6.47
C ALA A 181 -6.83 5.92 -5.18
N MET A 182 -6.76 6.67 -4.07
CA MET A 182 -7.40 6.28 -2.81
C MET A 182 -8.92 6.16 -2.96
N TRP A 183 -9.55 7.06 -3.72
CA TRP A 183 -10.99 7.00 -3.96
C TRP A 183 -11.38 5.76 -4.78
N LEU A 184 -10.58 5.41 -5.79
CA LEU A 184 -10.81 4.17 -6.53
C LEU A 184 -10.68 2.94 -5.62
N MET A 185 -9.63 2.90 -4.79
CA MET A 185 -9.42 1.82 -3.81
C MET A 185 -10.65 1.61 -2.94
N VAL A 186 -11.18 2.70 -2.33
CA VAL A 186 -12.38 2.64 -1.49
C VAL A 186 -13.58 2.08 -2.27
N ARG A 187 -13.81 2.54 -3.51
CA ARG A 187 -14.93 2.07 -4.34
C ARG A 187 -14.79 0.62 -4.80
N VAL A 188 -13.56 0.13 -4.97
CA VAL A 188 -13.27 -1.27 -5.31
C VAL A 188 -13.53 -2.14 -4.10
N VAL A 189 -12.94 -1.79 -2.95
CA VAL A 189 -13.11 -2.51 -1.68
C VAL A 189 -14.59 -2.58 -1.29
N LEU A 190 -15.30 -1.46 -1.34
CA LEU A 190 -16.73 -1.42 -0.99
C LEU A 190 -17.59 -2.30 -1.89
N GLN A 191 -17.31 -2.32 -3.21
CA GLN A 191 -18.03 -3.22 -4.10
C GLN A 191 -17.68 -4.68 -3.81
N LEU A 192 -16.41 -5.01 -3.60
CA LEU A 192 -15.98 -6.37 -3.27
C LEU A 192 -16.61 -6.87 -1.98
N THR A 193 -16.69 -6.02 -0.96
CA THR A 193 -17.34 -6.38 0.30
C THR A 193 -18.81 -6.69 0.09
N PHE A 194 -19.54 -5.85 -0.65
CA PHE A 194 -20.95 -6.10 -0.93
C PHE A 194 -21.18 -7.36 -1.76
N CYS A 195 -20.39 -7.57 -2.81
CA CYS A 195 -20.50 -8.77 -3.63
C CYS A 195 -20.18 -10.06 -2.84
N ARG A 196 -19.26 -10.00 -1.86
CA ARG A 196 -18.94 -11.15 -0.99
C ARG A 196 -20.02 -11.41 0.05
N LEU A 197 -20.68 -10.37 0.53
CA LEU A 197 -21.80 -10.49 1.46
C LEU A 197 -23.07 -10.98 0.76
N SER A 198 -23.30 -10.63 -0.50
CA SER A 198 -24.49 -11.06 -1.25
C SER A 198 -24.45 -12.52 -1.73
N VAL A 199 -23.29 -13.17 -1.66
CA VAL A 199 -23.10 -14.59 -2.04
C VAL A 199 -23.21 -15.51 -0.81
N LEU A 200 -23.45 -14.94 0.38
CA LEU A 200 -23.87 -15.65 1.59
C LEU A 200 -25.39 -15.71 1.67
#